data_AF-A0A0G1KPX7-F1
#
_entry.id   AF-A0A0G1KPX7-F1
#
_cell.length_a   1.000
_cell.length_b   1.000
_cell.length_c   1.000
_cell.angle_alpha   90.00
_cell.angle_beta   90.00
_cell.angle_gamma   90.00
#
_symmetry.space_group_name_H-M   'P 1'
#
loop_
_entity.id
_entity.type
_entity.pdbx_description
1 polymer ?
#
loop_
_entity_poly.entity_id
_entity_poly.type
_entity_poly.pdbx_seq_one_letter_code
_entity_poly.pdbx_strand_id
1 'polypeptide(L)'
;MFSKFNAVYPQTQETPGSKIPGFLPKFREASALYLTHFLRTFSLSLPGIYVPIFIFGLAQKPAVLAGDFLNNIFWVLVYYFIYSIFVTLANIFLSNLLFQKLGFRVSILLSMLFLVLVVACLFELEENFSLIYLAPVLTALAVHFYWIPLLMSPKSQFWRQFRQRVGVPGSDRDPGRRVWAFGGRADLEFF
;
A
#
# COMPACT_ATOMS: atom_id res chain seq x y z
N MET A 1 0.61 35.54 39.23
CA MET A 1 1.34 36.11 38.08
C MET A 1 1.25 35.10 36.94
N PHE A 2 0.90 35.55 35.73
CA PHE A 2 0.50 34.78 34.51
C PHE A 2 -0.89 34.13 34.57
N SER A 3 -1.98 34.85 34.28
CA SER A 3 -2.44 35.44 32.99
C SER A 3 -3.13 34.44 32.08
N LYS A 4 -4.44 34.68 31.91
CA LYS A 4 -5.43 33.91 31.17
C LYS A 4 -5.10 33.88 29.68
N PHE A 5 -4.89 32.70 29.11
CA PHE A 5 -4.91 32.49 27.66
C PHE A 5 -6.36 32.31 27.19
N ASN A 6 -7.04 33.43 26.92
CA ASN A 6 -8.26 33.43 26.13
C ASN A 6 -7.87 33.15 24.67
N ALA A 7 -8.06 31.91 24.21
CA ALA A 7 -8.01 31.59 22.80
C ALA A 7 -9.24 32.19 22.12
N VAL A 8 -9.07 33.41 21.61
CA VAL A 8 -10.00 34.03 20.66
C VAL A 8 -9.94 33.21 19.37
N TYR A 9 -10.94 32.35 19.16
CA TYR A 9 -11.17 31.77 17.85
C TYR A 9 -11.61 32.89 16.91
N PRO A 10 -10.95 33.08 15.74
CA PRO A 10 -11.46 33.99 14.74
C PRO A 10 -12.80 33.47 14.22
N GLN A 11 -13.88 34.17 14.58
CA GLN A 11 -15.19 34.06 13.95
C GLN A 11 -15.02 34.38 12.47
N THR A 12 -15.01 33.33 11.65
CA THR A 12 -14.98 33.48 10.20
C THR A 12 -16.38 33.89 9.77
N GLN A 13 -16.57 35.19 9.53
CA GLN A 13 -17.83 35.73 9.04
C GLN A 13 -18.18 35.08 7.70
N GLU A 14 -19.28 34.34 7.70
CA GLU A 14 -19.89 33.79 6.49
C GLU A 14 -20.45 34.94 5.65
N THR A 15 -19.88 35.14 4.46
CA THR A 15 -20.48 36.00 3.43
C THR A 15 -21.45 35.16 2.58
N PRO A 16 -22.71 35.61 2.38
CA PRO A 16 -23.69 34.91 1.58
C PRO A 16 -23.39 35.15 0.10
N GLY A 17 -22.61 34.24 -0.47
CA GLY A 17 -22.19 34.28 -1.87
C GLY A 17 -21.28 33.10 -2.17
N SER A 18 -21.82 31.88 -2.00
CA SER A 18 -21.06 30.63 -2.04
C SER A 18 -20.45 30.35 -3.42
N LYS A 19 -19.31 30.97 -3.71
CA LYS A 19 -18.29 30.33 -4.54
C LYS A 19 -17.80 29.14 -3.73
N ILE A 20 -18.43 27.99 -3.92
CA ILE A 20 -17.96 26.71 -3.41
C ILE A 20 -16.48 26.64 -3.83
N PRO A 21 -15.50 26.72 -2.90
CA PRO A 21 -14.10 26.62 -3.29
C PRO A 21 -13.97 25.28 -3.99
N GLY A 22 -13.53 25.32 -5.26
CA GLY A 22 -13.50 24.20 -6.19
C GLY A 22 -12.65 23.05 -5.68
N PHE A 23 -13.21 22.25 -4.78
CA PHE A 23 -12.63 21.07 -4.16
C PHE A 23 -12.85 19.81 -5.02
N LEU A 24 -13.43 19.98 -6.21
CA LEU A 24 -13.46 18.92 -7.21
C LEU A 24 -12.11 18.93 -7.93
N PRO A 25 -11.31 17.84 -7.87
CA PRO A 25 -10.14 17.73 -8.73
C PRO A 25 -10.62 17.93 -10.17
N LYS A 26 -9.92 18.77 -10.93
CA LYS A 26 -10.26 19.03 -12.32
C LYS A 26 -10.43 17.68 -13.00
N PHE A 27 -11.52 17.48 -13.74
CA PHE A 27 -11.86 16.20 -14.38
C PHE A 27 -10.64 15.54 -15.08
N ARG A 28 -9.77 16.36 -15.69
CA ARG A 28 -8.49 15.97 -16.30
C ARG A 28 -7.49 15.29 -15.35
N GLU A 29 -7.36 15.75 -14.11
CA GLU A 29 -6.45 15.17 -13.12
C GLU A 29 -6.99 13.84 -12.59
N ALA A 30 -8.31 13.77 -12.35
CA ALA A 30 -8.96 12.56 -11.92
C ALA A 30 -8.86 11.46 -12.99
N SER A 31 -9.15 11.79 -14.26
CA SER A 31 -9.07 10.84 -15.37
C SER A 31 -7.65 10.35 -15.61
N ALA A 32 -6.64 11.24 -15.55
CA ALA A 32 -5.23 10.86 -15.69
C ALA A 32 -4.79 9.87 -14.59
N LEU A 33 -5.23 10.08 -13.35
CA LEU A 33 -4.88 9.21 -12.22
C LEU A 33 -5.55 7.83 -12.35
N TYR A 34 -6.84 7.78 -12.72
CA TYR A 34 -7.53 6.52 -12.96
C TYR A 34 -6.95 5.75 -14.15
N LEU A 35 -6.66 6.44 -15.25
CA LEU A 35 -6.05 5.81 -16.43
C LEU A 35 -4.67 5.24 -16.09
N THR A 36 -3.86 5.99 -15.34
CA THR A 36 -2.54 5.54 -14.88
C THR A 36 -2.67 4.32 -13.97
N HIS A 37 -3.65 4.32 -13.06
CA HIS A 37 -3.92 3.16 -12.21
C HIS A 37 -4.33 1.93 -13.03
N PHE A 38 -5.27 2.12 -13.96
CA PHE A 38 -5.77 1.07 -14.83
C PHE A 38 -4.63 0.45 -15.64
N LEU A 39 -3.87 1.27 -16.36
CA LEU A 39 -2.75 0.81 -17.18
C LEU A 39 -1.72 0.06 -16.35
N ARG A 40 -1.37 0.59 -15.18
CA ARG A 40 -0.42 -0.07 -14.28
C ARG A 40 -0.92 -1.42 -13.79
N THR A 41 -2.16 -1.49 -13.29
CA THR A 41 -2.72 -2.74 -12.77
C THR A 41 -2.87 -3.77 -13.89
N PHE A 42 -3.28 -3.33 -15.08
CA PHE A 42 -3.32 -4.16 -16.28
C PHE A 42 -1.94 -4.70 -16.67
N SER A 43 -0.92 -3.84 -16.69
CA SER A 43 0.46 -4.23 -16.95
C SER A 43 1.05 -5.14 -15.88
N LEU A 44 0.58 -5.10 -14.63
CA LEU A 44 1.00 -6.04 -13.57
C LEU A 44 0.25 -7.36 -13.63
N SER A 45 -1.03 -7.34 -13.98
CA SER A 45 -1.85 -8.55 -14.03
C SER A 45 -1.44 -9.48 -15.16
N LEU A 46 -0.98 -8.92 -16.29
CA LEU A 46 -0.51 -9.72 -17.43
C LEU A 46 0.69 -10.61 -17.04
N PRO A 47 1.87 -10.09 -16.61
CA PRO A 47 2.97 -10.94 -16.17
C PRO A 47 2.64 -11.68 -14.89
N GLY A 48 1.90 -11.08 -13.95
CA GLY A 48 1.69 -11.65 -12.62
C GLY A 48 1.08 -13.05 -12.61
N ILE A 49 0.22 -13.35 -13.59
CA ILE A 49 -0.37 -14.69 -13.75
C ILE A 49 0.64 -15.68 -14.36
N TYR A 50 1.52 -15.22 -15.24
CA TYR A 50 2.49 -16.06 -15.95
C TYR A 50 3.81 -16.25 -15.20
N VAL A 51 4.18 -15.36 -14.28
CA VAL A 51 5.45 -15.44 -13.52
C VAL A 51 5.66 -16.80 -12.83
N PRO A 52 4.71 -17.38 -12.08
CA PRO A 52 4.91 -18.71 -11.49
C PRO A 52 5.16 -19.79 -12.54
N ILE A 53 4.40 -19.76 -13.65
CA ILE A 53 4.49 -20.74 -14.73
C ILE A 53 5.84 -20.60 -15.45
N PHE A 54 6.27 -19.37 -15.68
CA PHE A 54 7.54 -19.03 -16.31
C PHE A 54 8.74 -19.48 -15.47
N ILE A 55 8.74 -19.17 -14.17
CA ILE A 55 9.80 -19.62 -13.25
C ILE A 55 9.83 -21.15 -13.19
N PHE A 56 8.66 -21.79 -13.12
CA PHE A 56 8.55 -23.24 -13.13
C PHE A 56 9.18 -23.86 -14.39
N GLY A 57 9.00 -23.23 -15.56
CA GLY A 57 9.61 -23.69 -16.82
C GLY A 57 11.13 -23.52 -16.88
N LEU A 58 11.68 -22.46 -16.25
CA LEU A 58 13.12 -22.15 -16.26
C LEU A 58 13.92 -22.88 -15.18
N ALA A 59 13.26 -23.34 -14.12
CA ALA A 59 13.88 -23.90 -12.93
C ALA A 59 14.61 -25.24 -13.11
N GLN A 60 14.69 -25.78 -14.33
CA GLN A 60 15.56 -26.94 -14.63
C GLN A 60 17.06 -26.62 -14.45
N LYS A 61 17.42 -25.34 -14.33
CA LYS A 61 18.79 -24.86 -14.09
C LYS A 61 18.71 -23.86 -12.91
N PRO A 62 19.28 -24.09 -11.71
CA PRO A 62 20.08 -25.20 -11.18
C PRO A 62 19.28 -26.24 -10.38
N ALA A 63 19.75 -27.49 -10.39
CA ALA A 63 19.18 -28.59 -9.62
C ALA A 63 19.66 -28.54 -8.16
N VAL A 64 18.74 -28.23 -7.24
CA VAL A 64 18.97 -28.24 -5.79
C VAL A 64 18.37 -29.50 -5.15
N LEU A 65 17.21 -29.93 -5.62
CA LEU A 65 16.49 -31.10 -5.11
C LEU A 65 16.51 -32.26 -6.12
N ALA A 66 16.41 -33.49 -5.61
CA ALA A 66 16.24 -34.68 -6.44
C ALA A 66 14.82 -34.70 -7.03
N GLY A 67 14.73 -34.57 -8.36
CA GLY A 67 13.49 -34.61 -9.13
C GLY A 67 13.11 -33.24 -9.71
N ASP A 68 12.97 -33.19 -11.04
CA ASP A 68 12.74 -31.97 -11.82
C ASP A 68 11.48 -31.20 -11.35
N PHE A 69 10.41 -31.93 -11.07
CA PHE A 69 9.16 -31.34 -10.60
C PHE A 69 9.29 -30.64 -9.25
N LEU A 70 9.94 -31.29 -8.27
CA LEU A 70 10.12 -30.74 -6.92
C LEU A 70 11.08 -29.55 -6.95
N ASN A 71 12.13 -29.61 -7.75
CA ASN A 71 13.06 -28.50 -7.94
C ASN A 71 12.34 -27.26 -8.52
N ASN A 72 11.47 -27.45 -9.50
CA ASN A 72 10.73 -26.36 -10.12
C ASN A 72 9.74 -25.69 -9.15
N ILE A 73 9.01 -26.48 -8.35
CA ILE A 73 8.14 -25.94 -7.30
C ILE A 73 8.97 -25.18 -6.26
N PHE A 74 10.10 -25.73 -5.85
CA PHE A 74 10.98 -25.10 -4.86
C PHE A 74 11.40 -23.69 -5.29
N TRP A 75 11.82 -23.50 -6.54
CA TRP A 75 12.22 -22.18 -7.04
C TRP A 75 11.07 -21.17 -7.09
N VAL A 76 9.85 -21.61 -7.43
CA VAL A 76 8.65 -20.76 -7.34
C VAL A 76 8.39 -20.34 -5.89
N LEU A 77 8.51 -21.28 -4.93
CA LEU A 77 8.36 -20.96 -3.50
C LEU A 77 9.42 -19.97 -3.02
N VAL A 78 10.68 -20.15 -3.41
CA VAL A 78 11.77 -19.22 -3.07
C VAL A 78 11.48 -17.82 -3.60
N TYR A 79 11.03 -17.69 -4.85
CA TYR A 79 10.67 -16.39 -5.43
C TYR A 79 9.60 -15.67 -4.60
N TYR A 80 8.50 -16.36 -4.27
CA TYR A 80 7.40 -15.78 -3.48
C TYR A 80 7.77 -15.53 -2.02
N PHE A 81 8.64 -16.36 -1.45
CA PHE A 81 9.16 -16.17 -0.10
C PHE A 81 10.00 -14.89 0.00
N ILE A 82 10.92 -14.67 -0.94
CA ILE A 82 11.71 -13.43 -1.03
C ILE A 82 10.79 -12.24 -1.23
N TYR A 83 9.84 -12.33 -2.16
CA TYR A 83 8.85 -11.28 -2.37
C TYR A 83 8.12 -10.91 -1.08
N SER A 84 7.65 -11.90 -0.30
CA SER A 84 6.93 -11.67 0.96
C SER A 84 7.77 -10.95 2.03
N ILE A 85 9.04 -11.35 2.18
CA ILE A 85 9.97 -10.70 3.10
C ILE A 85 10.19 -9.23 2.70
N PHE A 86 10.48 -9.00 1.42
CA PHE A 86 10.75 -7.65 0.92
C PHE A 86 9.53 -6.75 0.92
N VAL A 87 8.33 -7.28 0.71
CA VAL A 87 7.07 -6.56 0.90
C VAL A 87 6.97 -6.06 2.34
N THR A 88 7.22 -6.93 3.32
CA THR A 88 7.15 -6.57 4.74
C THR A 88 8.19 -5.51 5.10
N LEU A 89 9.43 -5.67 4.64
CA LEU A 89 10.51 -4.70 4.84
C LEU A 89 10.18 -3.36 4.17
N ALA A 90 9.77 -3.37 2.90
CA ALA A 90 9.40 -2.18 2.17
C ALA A 90 8.28 -1.43 2.87
N ASN A 91 7.26 -2.11 3.39
CA ASN A 91 6.18 -1.46 4.12
C ASN A 91 6.68 -0.69 5.36
N ILE A 92 7.60 -1.26 6.13
CA ILE A 92 8.17 -0.62 7.34
C ILE A 92 9.07 0.56 6.97
N PHE A 93 9.93 0.41 5.95
CA PHE A 93 10.91 1.43 5.58
C PHE A 93 10.36 2.54 4.66
N LEU A 94 9.66 2.18 3.59
CA LEU A 94 9.18 3.14 2.58
C LEU A 94 8.07 4.03 3.14
N SER A 95 7.22 3.52 4.03
CA SER A 95 6.17 4.35 4.63
C SER A 95 6.80 5.57 5.31
N ASN A 96 7.77 5.37 6.20
CA ASN A 96 8.50 6.45 6.88
C ASN A 96 9.24 7.38 5.91
N LEU A 97 9.88 6.84 4.86
CA LEU A 97 10.64 7.64 3.90
C LEU A 97 9.75 8.51 3.00
N LEU A 98 8.63 7.96 2.53
CA LEU A 98 7.67 8.66 1.69
C LEU A 98 7.03 9.85 2.41
N PHE A 99 6.74 9.70 3.71
CA PHE A 99 6.11 10.79 4.48
C PHE A 99 7.03 11.99 4.69
N GLN A 100 8.34 11.79 4.80
CA GLN A 100 9.25 12.87 5.19
C GLN A 100 9.82 13.65 4.01
N LYS A 101 10.08 13.00 2.86
CA LYS A 101 10.93 13.60 1.81
C LYS A 101 10.41 13.48 0.38
N LEU A 102 9.53 12.53 0.07
CA LEU A 102 9.15 12.22 -1.31
C LEU A 102 7.74 12.73 -1.65
N GLY A 103 7.66 13.68 -2.58
CA GLY A 103 6.38 14.18 -3.08
C GLY A 103 5.58 13.10 -3.83
N PHE A 104 4.24 13.21 -3.77
CA PHE A 104 3.29 12.28 -4.41
C PHE A 104 3.63 11.96 -5.88
N ARG A 105 3.95 12.98 -6.68
CA ARG A 105 4.26 12.81 -8.11
C ARG A 105 5.51 11.97 -8.35
N VAL A 106 6.55 12.16 -7.55
CA VAL A 106 7.82 11.45 -7.69
C VAL A 106 7.65 9.98 -7.30
N SER A 107 6.87 9.69 -6.26
CA SER A 107 6.59 8.31 -5.86
C SER A 107 5.91 7.48 -6.96
N ILE A 108 4.94 8.06 -7.66
CA ILE A 108 4.26 7.39 -8.78
C ILE A 108 5.23 7.17 -9.94
N LEU A 109 6.04 8.17 -10.29
CA LEU A 109 7.03 8.05 -11.37
C LEU A 109 8.05 6.95 -11.05
N LEU A 110 8.63 6.99 -9.85
CA LEU A 110 9.61 6.01 -9.39
C LEU A 110 9.02 4.60 -9.41
N SER A 111 7.76 4.47 -9.04
CA SER A 111 7.06 3.21 -9.09
C SER A 111 6.87 2.65 -10.50
N MET A 112 6.62 3.51 -11.50
CA MET A 112 6.57 3.08 -12.90
C MET A 112 7.95 2.70 -13.43
N LEU A 113 8.99 3.43 -13.02
CA LEU A 113 10.38 3.11 -13.37
C LEU A 113 10.76 1.71 -12.85
N PHE A 114 10.46 1.41 -11.58
CA PHE A 114 10.69 0.08 -11.02
C PHE A 114 9.90 -1.00 -11.74
N LEU A 115 8.67 -0.71 -12.19
CA LEU A 115 7.86 -1.66 -12.94
C LEU A 115 8.48 -2.00 -14.31
N VAL A 116 9.04 -1.01 -15.01
CA VAL A 116 9.80 -1.25 -16.25
C VAL A 116 11.03 -2.12 -15.98
N LEU A 117 11.76 -1.85 -14.90
CA LEU A 117 12.92 -2.65 -14.50
C LEU A 117 12.54 -4.10 -14.15
N VAL A 118 11.39 -4.31 -13.51
CA VAL A 118 10.87 -5.67 -13.22
C VAL A 118 10.62 -6.44 -14.51
N VAL A 119 9.96 -5.82 -15.49
CA VAL A 119 9.69 -6.47 -16.78
C VAL A 119 11.01 -6.78 -17.49
N ALA A 120 11.96 -5.83 -17.52
CA ALA A 120 13.28 -6.07 -18.09
C ALA A 120 14.02 -7.23 -17.40
N CYS A 121 13.99 -7.30 -16.06
CA CYS A 121 14.60 -8.41 -15.31
C CYS A 121 13.93 -9.75 -15.59
N LEU A 122 12.62 -9.77 -15.84
CA LEU A 122 11.88 -10.99 -16.19
C LEU A 122 12.26 -11.50 -17.59
N PHE A 123 12.45 -10.61 -18.56
CA PHE A 123 12.94 -10.99 -19.89
C PHE A 123 14.36 -11.56 -19.84
N GLU A 124 15.24 -10.94 -19.05
CA GLU A 124 16.63 -11.37 -18.88
C GLU A 124 16.78 -12.67 -18.06
N LEU A 125 15.70 -13.14 -17.43
CA LEU A 125 15.73 -14.32 -16.56
C LEU A 125 16.07 -15.60 -17.31
N GLU A 126 15.76 -15.67 -18.60
CA GLU A 126 16.07 -16.83 -19.46
C GLU A 126 17.59 -17.01 -19.65
N GLU A 127 18.32 -15.89 -19.79
CA GLU A 127 19.77 -15.88 -19.96
C GLU A 127 20.49 -15.98 -18.61
N ASN A 128 19.96 -15.28 -17.60
CA ASN A 128 20.61 -15.07 -16.32
C ASN A 128 19.67 -15.43 -15.15
N PHE A 129 19.62 -16.72 -14.78
CA PHE A 129 18.73 -17.21 -13.71
C PHE A 129 18.96 -16.54 -12.34
N SER A 130 20.16 -16.01 -12.07
CA SER A 130 20.47 -15.27 -10.84
C SER A 130 19.56 -14.06 -10.59
N LEU A 131 18.92 -13.51 -11.64
CA LEU A 131 17.92 -12.44 -11.50
C LEU A 131 16.65 -12.87 -10.77
N ILE A 132 16.45 -14.18 -10.53
CA ILE A 132 15.31 -14.70 -9.74
C ILE A 132 15.26 -14.12 -8.33
N TYR A 133 16.41 -13.71 -7.78
CA TYR A 133 16.49 -13.06 -6.48
C TYR A 133 16.17 -11.57 -6.54
N LEU A 134 16.52 -10.90 -7.64
CA LEU A 134 16.38 -9.45 -7.79
C LEU A 134 14.98 -9.04 -8.25
N ALA A 135 14.39 -9.80 -9.17
CA ALA A 135 13.06 -9.55 -9.70
C ALA A 135 11.96 -9.41 -8.61
N PRO A 136 11.85 -10.30 -7.60
CA PRO A 136 10.82 -10.16 -6.56
C PRO A 136 11.09 -8.95 -5.66
N VAL A 137 12.35 -8.57 -5.45
CA VAL A 137 12.72 -7.37 -4.67
C VAL A 137 12.24 -6.10 -5.37
N LEU A 138 12.54 -5.96 -6.66
CA LEU A 138 12.10 -4.82 -7.46
C LEU A 138 10.57 -4.76 -7.56
N THR A 139 9.92 -5.92 -7.67
CA THR A 139 8.45 -6.02 -7.71
C THR A 139 7.84 -5.52 -6.41
N ALA A 140 8.37 -5.94 -5.26
CA ALA A 140 7.91 -5.48 -3.95
C ALA A 140 8.02 -3.95 -3.81
N LEU A 141 9.17 -3.38 -4.22
CA LEU A 141 9.39 -1.93 -4.20
C LEU A 141 8.43 -1.21 -5.14
N ALA A 142 8.26 -1.69 -6.38
CA ALA A 142 7.35 -1.12 -7.36
C ALA A 142 5.94 -1.01 -6.76
N VAL A 143 5.40 -2.09 -6.21
CA VAL A 143 4.05 -2.11 -5.63
C VAL A 143 3.89 -1.12 -4.48
N HIS A 144 4.86 -1.04 -3.56
CA HIS A 144 4.77 -0.18 -2.37
C HIS A 144 4.84 1.31 -2.70
N PHE A 145 5.74 1.71 -3.61
CA PHE A 145 5.83 3.11 -4.04
C PHE A 145 4.54 3.64 -4.66
N TYR A 146 3.67 2.76 -5.18
CA TYR A 146 2.39 3.14 -5.75
C TYR A 146 1.22 3.17 -4.76
N TRP A 147 1.17 2.21 -3.83
CA TRP A 147 0.01 2.01 -2.96
C TRP A 147 -0.04 2.99 -1.78
N ILE A 148 1.12 3.33 -1.20
CA ILE A 148 1.23 4.24 -0.04
C ILE A 148 0.64 5.64 -0.34
N PRO A 149 0.95 6.27 -1.49
CA PRO A 149 0.38 7.57 -1.83
C PRO A 149 -1.14 7.54 -2.08
N LEU A 150 -1.69 6.43 -2.57
CA LEU A 150 -3.11 6.29 -2.89
C LEU A 150 -3.99 6.20 -1.64
N LEU A 151 -3.56 5.43 -0.63
CA LEU A 151 -4.24 5.35 0.67
C LEU A 151 -4.32 6.71 1.37
N MET A 152 -3.28 7.53 1.21
CA MET A 152 -3.14 8.82 1.86
C MET A 152 -3.73 9.98 1.04
N SER A 153 -4.28 9.72 -0.16
CA SER A 153 -4.89 10.75 -1.01
C SER A 153 -5.96 11.53 -0.23
N PRO A 154 -6.08 12.87 -0.40
CA PRO A 154 -7.09 13.69 0.27
C PRO A 154 -8.52 13.17 0.12
N LYS A 155 -8.79 12.30 -0.85
CA LYS A 155 -10.09 11.62 -1.01
C LYS A 155 -10.40 10.63 0.13
N SER A 156 -9.42 9.98 0.76
CA SER A 156 -9.66 9.11 1.92
C SER A 156 -9.98 9.95 3.18
N GLN A 157 -9.37 11.13 3.29
CA GLN A 157 -9.76 12.18 4.25
C GLN A 157 -11.14 12.76 3.90
N PHE A 158 -11.45 12.98 2.63
CA PHE A 158 -12.77 13.39 2.17
C PHE A 158 -13.83 12.37 2.55
N TRP A 159 -13.61 11.06 2.40
CA TRP A 159 -14.57 10.04 2.86
C TRP A 159 -14.72 10.03 4.38
N ARG A 160 -13.66 10.30 5.14
CA ARG A 160 -13.76 10.52 6.60
C ARG A 160 -14.58 11.76 6.94
N GLN A 161 -14.33 12.89 6.28
CA GLN A 161 -15.05 14.15 6.47
C GLN A 161 -16.49 14.09 5.96
N PHE A 162 -16.74 13.41 4.85
CA PHE A 162 -18.06 13.18 4.26
C PHE A 162 -18.89 12.26 5.16
N ARG A 163 -18.31 11.18 5.69
CA ARG A 163 -18.97 10.33 6.69
C ARG A 163 -19.35 11.11 7.94
N GLN A 164 -18.50 12.05 8.38
CA GLN A 164 -18.81 12.97 9.50
C GLN A 164 -19.92 13.98 9.14
N ARG A 165 -19.97 14.49 7.90
CA ARG A 165 -20.95 15.51 7.46
C ARG A 165 -22.31 14.96 7.08
N VAL A 166 -22.36 13.78 6.48
CA VAL A 166 -23.62 13.13 6.09
C VAL A 166 -24.33 12.56 7.30
N GLY A 167 -23.73 12.66 8.50
CA GLY A 167 -24.31 12.15 9.72
C GLY A 167 -24.76 10.72 9.50
N VAL A 168 -23.93 9.90 8.83
CA VAL A 168 -24.17 8.46 8.80
C VAL A 168 -24.22 8.10 10.27
N PRO A 169 -25.40 7.79 10.82
CA PRO A 169 -25.56 7.64 12.24
C PRO A 169 -24.54 6.60 12.63
N GLY A 170 -23.56 7.03 13.41
CA GLY A 170 -22.76 6.07 14.14
C GLY A 170 -23.77 5.14 14.77
N SER A 171 -23.53 3.85 14.62
CA SER A 171 -23.85 2.90 15.66
C SER A 171 -23.21 3.44 16.95
N ASP A 172 -23.86 4.45 17.54
CA ASP A 172 -23.73 4.84 18.93
C ASP A 172 -24.21 3.61 19.69
N ARG A 173 -23.29 2.67 19.91
CA ARG A 173 -23.30 1.92 21.15
C ARG A 173 -22.96 2.93 22.24
N ASP A 174 -23.99 3.68 22.59
CA ASP A 174 -24.44 3.86 23.95
C ASP A 174 -23.30 4.08 24.97
N PRO A 175 -22.91 5.34 25.26
CA PRO A 175 -22.06 5.66 26.40
C PRO A 175 -22.73 5.35 27.76
N GLY A 176 -23.94 4.76 27.78
CA GLY A 176 -24.67 4.36 28.98
C GLY A 176 -24.43 2.93 29.48
N ARG A 177 -23.76 2.04 28.73
CA ARG A 177 -23.55 0.66 29.21
C ARG A 177 -22.31 0.57 30.11
N ARG A 178 -22.48 1.00 31.37
CA ARG A 178 -21.70 0.55 32.53
C ARG A 178 -21.73 -0.98 32.57
N VAL A 179 -20.77 -1.63 31.91
CA VAL A 179 -20.45 -3.02 32.19
C VAL A 179 -19.68 -2.99 33.51
N TRP A 180 -20.36 -3.51 34.51
CA TRP A 180 -19.91 -3.72 35.86
C TRP A 180 -18.46 -4.20 35.91
N ALA A 181 -17.65 -3.44 36.66
CA ALA A 181 -16.48 -3.99 37.29
C ALA A 181 -16.94 -5.12 38.22
N PHE A 182 -16.77 -6.37 37.78
CA PHE A 182 -16.57 -7.47 38.70
C PHE A 182 -15.07 -7.66 38.85
N GLY A 183 -14.55 -7.07 39.93
CA GLY A 183 -13.32 -7.54 40.52
C GLY A 183 -13.50 -8.99 40.94
N GLY A 184 -12.58 -9.84 40.49
CA GLY A 184 -12.50 -11.24 40.83
C GLY A 184 -11.06 -11.68 40.68
N ARG A 185 -10.26 -11.33 41.68
CA ARG A 185 -8.90 -11.84 41.90
C ARG A 185 -9.01 -13.30 42.33
N ALA A 186 -8.40 -14.21 41.57
CA ALA A 186 -7.90 -15.53 41.98
C ALA A 186 -6.98 -15.96 40.82
N ASP A 187 -5.66 -15.86 40.96
CA ASP A 187 -4.79 -16.85 41.60
C ASP A 187 -5.15 -18.28 41.16
N LEU A 188 -4.27 -18.86 40.34
CA LEU A 188 -4.00 -20.28 40.02
C LEU A 188 -3.02 -20.24 38.83
N GLU A 189 -1.70 -20.22 39.04
CA GLU A 189 -0.88 -21.42 39.31
C GLU A 189 -1.54 -22.71 38.83
N PHE A 190 -1.05 -23.28 37.73
CA PHE A 190 -0.38 -24.58 37.65
C PHE A 190 -0.30 -25.10 36.20
N PHE A 191 0.93 -25.50 35.83
CA PHE A 191 1.43 -26.22 34.64
C PHE A 191 1.47 -25.50 33.28
#